data_AF-A0A6J7Q9K4-F1
#
_entry.id   AF-A0A6J7Q9K4-F1
#
_cell.length_a   1.000
_cell.length_b   1.000
_cell.length_c   1.000
_cell.angle_alpha   90.00
_cell.angle_beta   90.00
_cell.angle_gamma   90.00
#
_symmetry.space_group_name_H-M   'P 1'
#
loop_
_entity.id
_entity.type
_entity.pdbx_description
1 polymer ?
#
loop_
_entity_poly.entity_id
_entity_poly.type
_entity_poly.pdbx_seq_one_letter_code
_entity_poly.pdbx_strand_id
1 'polypeptide(L)'
;MVAINSTISFAAVASVPFGGVKESGYGRIHGPEGLLEFTYARTVVKARFQLPIAFTSFKRNAFADKIIMRVVKLLRGRSLG
;
A
#
# COMPACT_ATOMS: atom_id res chain seq x y z
N MET A 1 13.84 20.38 13.79
CA MET A 1 12.73 21.13 14.45
C MET A 1 13.24 22.51 14.80
N VAL A 2 12.35 23.50 14.91
CA VAL A 2 12.70 24.91 15.18
C VAL A 2 11.74 25.48 16.22
N ALA A 3 12.28 26.17 17.22
CA ALA A 3 11.52 27.02 18.13
C ALA A 3 12.03 28.47 17.99
N ILE A 4 11.13 29.44 18.06
CA ILE A 4 11.45 30.88 17.98
C ILE A 4 11.36 31.45 19.40
N ASN A 5 12.36 32.23 19.80
CA ASN A 5 12.46 32.85 21.14
C ASN A 5 12.40 31.85 22.31
N SER A 6 12.70 30.58 22.08
CA SER A 6 12.73 29.54 23.10
C SER A 6 13.69 28.41 22.74
N THR A 7 14.13 27.66 23.73
CA THR A 7 14.87 26.41 23.58
C THR A 7 13.97 25.25 23.97
N ILE A 8 14.07 24.11 23.25
CA ILE A 8 13.41 22.83 23.52
C ILE A 8 11.87 22.78 23.62
N SER A 9 11.14 23.90 23.65
CA SER A 9 9.68 23.92 23.92
C SER A 9 8.83 23.03 23.00
N PHE A 10 9.30 22.76 21.78
CA PHE A 10 8.64 21.81 20.87
C PHE A 10 8.52 20.38 21.47
N ALA A 11 9.41 19.99 22.39
CA ALA A 11 9.37 18.69 23.05
C ALA A 11 8.20 18.55 24.02
N ALA A 12 7.66 19.65 24.56
CA ALA A 12 6.49 19.63 25.44
C ALA A 12 5.15 19.56 24.69
N VAL A 13 5.16 19.74 23.36
CA VAL A 13 3.95 19.74 22.53
C VAL A 13 3.75 18.33 21.96
N ALA A 14 2.88 17.52 22.59
CA ALA A 14 2.69 16.12 22.21
C ALA A 14 2.14 15.90 20.78
N SER A 15 1.48 16.90 20.20
CA SER A 15 0.87 16.80 18.87
C SER A 15 1.84 17.04 17.71
N VAL A 16 3.04 17.59 17.95
CA VAL A 16 4.01 17.85 16.87
C VAL A 16 5.01 16.70 16.76
N PRO A 17 5.46 16.34 15.54
CA PRO A 17 6.46 15.29 15.35
C PRO A 17 7.79 15.67 16.01
N PHE A 18 8.27 14.82 16.93
CA PHE A 18 9.56 14.97 17.60
C PHE A 18 10.55 13.90 17.10
N GLY A 19 11.63 14.31 16.46
CA GLY A 19 12.63 13.41 15.86
C GLY A 19 13.71 14.13 15.04
N GLY A 20 14.78 13.40 14.72
CA GLY A 20 15.96 13.90 14.01
C GLY A 20 15.90 13.79 12.48
N VAL A 21 16.95 14.29 11.83
CA VAL A 21 17.25 14.07 10.41
C VAL A 21 18.78 14.01 10.18
N LYS A 22 19.26 13.13 9.29
CA LYS A 22 20.69 12.88 9.02
C LYS A 22 21.42 12.35 10.27
N GLU A 23 22.60 12.89 10.60
CA GLU A 23 23.40 12.50 11.77
C GLU A 23 22.70 12.72 13.12
N SER A 24 21.62 13.49 13.16
CA SER A 24 20.80 13.67 14.38
C SER A 24 19.76 12.55 14.61
N GLY A 25 19.72 11.55 13.73
CA GLY A 25 18.80 10.40 13.79
C GLY A 25 17.69 10.45 12.74
N TYR A 26 16.76 9.50 12.83
CA TYR A 26 15.58 9.37 11.98
C TYR A 26 14.35 8.95 12.80
N GLY A 27 13.18 8.95 12.16
CA GLY A 27 11.90 8.58 12.79
C GLY A 27 11.27 9.71 13.60
N ARG A 28 10.11 9.47 14.22
CA ARG A 28 9.37 10.40 15.09
C ARG A 28 8.76 9.67 16.29
N ILE A 29 8.62 10.32 17.45
CA ILE A 29 7.99 9.69 18.64
C ILE A 29 6.72 10.38 19.13
N HIS A 30 6.47 11.61 18.68
CA HIS A 30 5.27 12.38 19.01
C HIS A 30 4.34 12.52 17.80
N GLY A 31 3.12 12.99 18.06
CA GLY A 31 2.10 13.16 17.03
C GLY A 31 1.59 11.84 16.43
N PRO A 32 0.75 11.93 15.39
CA PRO A 32 0.29 10.77 14.64
C PRO A 32 1.44 9.95 14.05
N GLU A 33 2.51 10.60 13.62
CA GLU A 33 3.70 9.95 13.07
C GLU A 33 4.39 9.07 14.11
N GLY A 34 4.47 9.54 15.37
CA GLY A 34 5.04 8.78 16.47
C GLY A 34 4.27 7.50 16.79
N LEU A 35 2.93 7.55 16.74
CA LEU A 35 2.12 6.34 16.90
C LEU A 35 2.40 5.32 15.79
N LEU A 36 2.53 5.78 14.55
CA LEU A 36 2.79 4.91 13.40
C LEU A 36 4.13 4.18 13.48
N GLU A 37 5.15 4.78 14.10
CA GLU A 37 6.46 4.15 14.31
C GLU A 37 6.41 2.94 15.24
N PHE A 38 5.39 2.84 16.10
CA PHE A 38 5.12 1.66 16.93
C PHE A 38 4.15 0.66 16.29
N THR A 39 3.77 0.89 15.03
CA THR A 39 2.94 -0.03 14.26
C THR A 39 3.73 -0.69 13.14
N TYR A 40 3.16 -1.75 12.57
CA TYR A 40 3.67 -2.38 11.36
C TYR A 40 2.63 -2.25 10.25
N ALA A 41 3.05 -1.75 9.09
CA ALA A 41 2.20 -1.65 7.91
C ALA A 41 1.85 -3.06 7.41
N ARG A 42 0.58 -3.45 7.56
CA ARG A 42 0.06 -4.75 7.12
C ARG A 42 -0.88 -4.60 5.94
N THR A 43 -0.49 -5.17 4.80
CA THR A 43 -1.37 -5.29 3.63
C THR A 43 -2.20 -6.57 3.72
N VAL A 44 -3.51 -6.44 3.56
CA VAL A 44 -4.44 -7.60 3.48
C VAL A 44 -5.15 -7.55 2.13
N VAL A 45 -4.97 -8.59 1.32
CA VAL A 45 -5.66 -8.75 0.04
C VAL A 45 -6.68 -9.87 0.17
N LYS A 46 -7.94 -9.56 -0.12
CA LYS A 46 -9.05 -10.52 -0.10
C LYS A 46 -9.80 -10.47 -1.43
N ALA A 47 -10.04 -11.63 -2.03
CA ALA A 47 -10.91 -11.73 -3.19
C ALA A 47 -12.34 -11.31 -2.80
N ARG A 48 -12.92 -10.36 -3.54
CA ARG A 48 -14.31 -9.92 -3.31
C ARG A 48 -15.31 -11.02 -3.70
N PHE A 49 -14.99 -11.80 -4.73
CA PHE A 49 -15.74 -12.96 -5.17
C PHE A 49 -14.78 -14.00 -5.75
N GLN A 50 -15.12 -15.28 -5.64
CA GLN A 50 -14.37 -16.35 -6.28
C GLN A 50 -14.84 -16.46 -7.73
N LEU A 51 -13.91 -16.24 -8.67
CA LEU A 51 -14.20 -16.48 -10.08
C LEU A 51 -14.33 -18.00 -10.30
N PRO A 52 -15.34 -18.47 -11.04
CA PRO A 52 -15.53 -19.90 -11.32
C PRO A 52 -14.46 -20.47 -12.27
N ILE A 53 -13.56 -19.61 -12.77
CA ILE A 53 -12.43 -19.98 -13.63
C ILE A 53 -11.13 -19.36 -13.10
N ALA A 54 -10.08 -20.17 -13.05
CA ALA A 54 -8.75 -19.74 -12.62
C ALA A 54 -8.00 -19.07 -13.80
N PHE A 55 -8.27 -17.79 -14.03
CA PHE A 55 -7.69 -17.01 -15.13
C PHE A 55 -6.15 -17.02 -15.17
N THR A 56 -5.50 -17.03 -14.01
CA THR A 56 -4.04 -16.96 -13.87
C THR A 56 -3.38 -18.33 -13.67
N SER A 57 -4.12 -19.43 -13.82
CA SER A 57 -3.58 -20.79 -13.70
C SER A 57 -2.99 -21.29 -15.03
N PHE A 58 -1.93 -22.09 -14.95
CA PHE A 58 -1.36 -22.81 -16.10
C PHE A 58 -2.09 -24.12 -16.41
N LYS A 59 -2.85 -24.69 -15.46
CA LYS A 59 -3.61 -25.95 -15.63
C LYS A 59 -5.07 -25.68 -16.03
N ARG A 60 -5.30 -24.77 -16.98
CA ARG A 60 -6.66 -24.46 -17.44
C ARG A 60 -7.19 -25.57 -18.34
N ASN A 61 -8.50 -25.80 -18.29
CA ASN A 61 -9.16 -26.71 -19.23
C ASN A 61 -9.48 -25.97 -20.54
N ALA A 62 -9.66 -26.72 -21.63
CA ALA A 62 -9.94 -26.15 -22.96
C ALA A 62 -11.20 -25.25 -22.99
N PHE A 63 -12.17 -25.52 -22.10
CA PHE A 63 -13.38 -24.71 -21.95
C PHE A 63 -13.11 -23.33 -21.34
N ALA A 64 -12.34 -23.26 -20.27
CA ALA A 64 -11.92 -22.02 -19.62
C ALA A 64 -11.11 -21.16 -20.59
N ASP A 65 -10.22 -21.77 -21.38
CA ASP A 65 -9.44 -21.06 -22.39
C ASP A 65 -10.30 -20.45 -23.48
N LYS A 66 -11.32 -21.18 -23.95
CA LYS A 66 -12.28 -20.65 -24.92
C LYS A 66 -13.07 -19.46 -24.38
N ILE A 67 -13.46 -19.50 -23.10
CA ILE A 67 -14.14 -18.39 -22.43
C ILE A 67 -13.20 -17.19 -22.30
N ILE A 68 -11.97 -17.40 -21.81
CA ILE A 68 -10.96 -16.35 -21.66
C ILE A 68 -10.69 -15.68 -23.01
N MET A 69 -10.46 -16.47 -24.06
CA MET A 69 -10.22 -15.95 -25.42
C MET A 69 -11.40 -15.14 -25.94
N ARG A 70 -12.64 -15.56 -25.68
CA ARG A 70 -13.84 -14.84 -26.10
C ARG A 70 -13.98 -13.51 -25.35
N VAL A 71 -13.74 -13.50 -24.04
CA VAL A 71 -13.76 -12.30 -23.20
C VAL A 71 -12.65 -11.33 -23.62
N VAL A 72 -11.43 -11.82 -23.82
CA VAL A 72 -10.30 -10.98 -24.27
C VAL A 72 -10.56 -10.41 -25.66
N LYS A 73 -11.08 -11.19 -26.62
CA LYS A 73 -11.45 -10.69 -27.96
C LYS A 73 -12.56 -9.64 -27.94
N LEU A 74 -13.50 -9.77 -27.01
CA LEU A 74 -14.60 -8.82 -26.84
C LEU A 74 -14.13 -7.53 -26.15
N LEU A 75 -13.25 -7.63 -25.15
CA LEU A 75 -12.69 -6.48 -24.42
C LEU A 75 -11.61 -5.72 -25.18
N ARG A 76 -10.79 -6.41 -25.99
CA ARG A 76 -9.69 -5.80 -26.76
C ARG A 76 -10.05 -5.48 -28.21
N GLY A 77 -11.29 -5.73 -28.64
CA GLY A 77 -11.82 -5.36 -29.95
C GLY A 77 -10.87 -5.66 -31.12
N ARG A 78 -10.94 -6.87 -31.69
CA ARG A 78 -10.24 -7.24 -32.95
C ARG A 78 -8.75 -6.81 -32.98
N SER A 79 -7.90 -7.42 -32.17
CA SER A 79 -6.48 -7.51 -32.51
C SER A 79 -5.86 -8.66 -31.74
N LEU A 80 -5.66 -9.77 -32.46
CA LEU A 80 -4.73 -10.89 -32.27
C LEU A 80 -5.21 -11.91 -33.32
N GLY A 81 -4.97 -11.54 -34.58
CA GLY A 81 -5.01 -12.43 -35.73
C GLY A 81 -3.61 -12.98 -35.97
#